data_AF-A0AAE2VEJ9-F1
#
_entry.id   AF-A0AAE2VEJ9-F1
#
_cell.length_a   1.000
_cell.length_b   1.000
_cell.length_c   1.000
_cell.angle_alpha   90.00
_cell.angle_beta   90.00
_cell.angle_gamma   90.00
#
_symmetry.space_group_name_H-M   'P 1'
#
loop_
_entity.id
_entity.type
_entity.pdbx_description
1 polymer ?
#
loop_
_entity_poly.entity_id
_entity_poly.type
_entity_poly.pdbx_seq_one_letter_code
_entity_poly.pdbx_strand_id
1 'polypeptide(L)'
;MKTTVTDALYAGCEAVVKIAWLNGLWLLFTLLGGVLFGWAPSTAAMCAVIRKWLMGQKDVPIFSLFLDTYKKEFLKVNAIGLAFSALLLILSANYHYFSASTNWLSFAVTSCTLLAGLLYIIALMYVFPLYVHYQLPLRKYIPQALLFGAMRPLTTGCMLIGCGFVLYLLYTLPGLIPFYGPCLFGLVLMFFALRGFQKTEAQHHQAG
;
A
#
# COMPACT_ATOMS: atom_id res chain seq x y z
N MET A 1 -26.41 -18.22 14.91
CA MET A 1 -26.10 -18.71 13.55
C MET A 1 -24.89 -19.63 13.65
N LYS A 2 -25.06 -20.96 13.61
CA LYS A 2 -23.93 -21.91 13.69
C LYS A 2 -23.23 -21.89 12.33
N THR A 3 -22.13 -21.16 12.20
CA THR A 3 -21.18 -21.37 11.11
C THR A 3 -20.68 -22.79 11.22
N THR A 4 -21.13 -23.65 10.32
CA THR A 4 -20.63 -25.02 10.22
C THR A 4 -19.17 -24.93 9.83
N VAL A 5 -18.31 -25.83 10.36
CA VAL A 5 -16.86 -25.85 10.04
C VAL A 5 -16.62 -25.84 8.52
N THR A 6 -17.52 -26.47 7.77
CA THR A 6 -17.56 -26.48 6.30
C THR A 6 -17.68 -25.08 5.69
N ASP A 7 -18.50 -24.19 6.25
CA ASP A 7 -18.69 -22.83 5.73
C ASP A 7 -17.44 -21.97 5.96
N ALA A 8 -16.78 -22.16 7.11
CA ALA A 8 -15.52 -21.49 7.42
C ALA A 8 -14.39 -21.95 6.50
N LEU A 9 -14.31 -23.25 6.22
CA LEU A 9 -13.34 -23.82 5.27
C LEU A 9 -13.59 -23.30 3.85
N TYR A 10 -14.86 -23.30 3.41
CA TYR A 10 -15.23 -22.79 2.10
C TYR A 10 -14.86 -21.30 1.93
N ALA A 11 -15.21 -20.47 2.91
CA ALA A 11 -14.87 -19.05 2.91
C ALA A 11 -13.35 -18.80 2.92
N GLY A 12 -12.58 -19.64 3.62
CA GLY A 12 -11.12 -19.59 3.62
C GLY A 12 -10.53 -19.90 2.24
N CYS A 13 -10.94 -21.01 1.63
CA CYS A 13 -10.52 -21.40 0.28
C CYS A 13 -10.90 -20.34 -0.76
N GLU A 14 -12.11 -19.81 -0.69
CA GLU A 14 -12.57 -18.74 -1.57
C GLU A 14 -11.71 -17.48 -1.43
N ALA A 15 -11.36 -17.08 -0.20
CA ALA A 15 -10.49 -15.93 0.03
C ALA A 15 -9.10 -16.14 -0.58
N VAL A 16 -8.51 -17.32 -0.41
CA VAL A 16 -7.19 -17.65 -1.00
C VAL A 16 -7.24 -17.53 -2.52
N VAL A 17 -8.26 -18.09 -3.17
CA VAL A 17 -8.42 -18.02 -4.63
C VAL A 17 -8.66 -16.58 -5.10
N LYS A 18 -9.49 -15.80 -4.41
CA LYS A 18 -9.74 -14.39 -4.75
C LYS A 18 -8.47 -13.54 -4.67
N ILE A 19 -7.64 -13.76 -3.65
CA ILE A 19 -6.36 -13.05 -3.48
C ILE A 19 -5.39 -13.44 -4.61
N ALA A 20 -5.28 -14.72 -4.93
CA ALA A 20 -4.45 -15.19 -6.04
C ALA A 20 -4.90 -14.60 -7.38
N TRP A 21 -6.21 -14.56 -7.63
CA TRP A 21 -6.80 -13.95 -8.82
C TRP A 21 -6.48 -12.45 -8.91
N LEU A 22 -6.63 -11.72 -7.80
CA LEU A 22 -6.29 -10.30 -7.73
C LEU A 22 -4.79 -10.06 -8.00
N ASN A 23 -3.92 -10.94 -7.49
CA ASN A 23 -2.48 -10.83 -7.71
C ASN A 23 -2.09 -11.09 -9.16
N GLY A 24 -2.74 -12.06 -9.80
CA GLY A 24 -2.60 -12.32 -11.23
C GLY A 24 -2.97 -11.10 -12.08
N LEU A 25 -4.07 -10.41 -11.72
CA LEU A 25 -4.46 -9.16 -12.36
C LEU A 25 -3.43 -8.05 -12.12
N TRP A 26 -2.95 -7.89 -10.89
CA TRP A 26 -1.91 -6.92 -10.57
C TRP A 26 -0.65 -7.14 -11.43
N LEU A 27 -0.18 -8.38 -11.57
CA LEU A 27 0.97 -8.71 -12.40
C LEU A 27 0.70 -8.43 -13.88
N LEU A 28 -0.43 -8.92 -14.40
CA LEU A 28 -0.80 -8.74 -15.81
C LEU A 28 -0.84 -7.27 -16.20
N PHE A 29 -1.54 -6.45 -15.42
CA PHE A 29 -1.69 -5.02 -15.72
C PHE A 29 -0.42 -4.22 -15.45
N THR A 30 0.41 -4.66 -14.50
CA THR A 30 1.74 -4.07 -14.30
C THR A 30 2.61 -4.30 -15.54
N LEU A 31 2.60 -5.51 -16.11
CA LEU A 31 3.33 -5.82 -17.34
C LEU A 31 2.75 -5.08 -18.55
N LEU A 32 1.42 -5.01 -18.69
CA LEU A 32 0.77 -4.25 -19.77
C LEU A 32 1.09 -2.76 -19.74
N GLY A 33 1.28 -2.17 -18.55
CA GLY A 33 1.71 -0.79 -18.38
C GLY A 33 3.23 -0.57 -18.51
N GLY A 34 3.99 -1.54 -19.03
CA GLY A 34 5.45 -1.43 -19.20
C GLY A 34 6.22 -1.41 -17.89
N VAL A 35 5.67 -2.01 -16.83
CA VAL A 35 6.16 -2.02 -15.44
C VAL A 35 6.13 -0.63 -14.80
N LEU A 36 6.83 0.36 -15.36
CA LEU A 36 6.99 1.72 -14.82
C LEU A 36 5.69 2.52 -14.74
N PHE A 37 4.80 2.39 -15.73
CA PHE A 37 3.50 3.07 -15.72
C PHE A 37 2.36 2.13 -15.31
N GLY A 38 2.64 0.85 -15.10
CA GLY A 38 1.66 -0.16 -14.71
C GLY A 38 1.59 -0.41 -13.21
N TRP A 39 2.72 -0.35 -12.50
CA TRP A 39 2.79 -0.75 -11.09
C TRP A 39 1.88 0.10 -10.19
N ALA A 40 1.87 1.42 -10.39
CA ALA A 40 1.11 2.35 -9.56
C ALA A 40 -0.41 2.19 -9.77
N PRO A 41 -0.95 2.24 -11.01
CA PRO A 41 -2.38 2.04 -11.23
C PRO A 41 -2.84 0.61 -10.89
N SER A 42 -2.01 -0.42 -11.10
CA SER A 42 -2.30 -1.77 -10.61
C SER A 42 -2.43 -1.82 -9.09
N THR A 43 -1.56 -1.12 -8.36
CA THR A 43 -1.60 -1.06 -6.89
C THR A 43 -2.85 -0.30 -6.41
N ALA A 44 -3.21 0.81 -7.05
CA ALA A 44 -4.45 1.52 -6.72
C ALA A 44 -5.71 0.68 -6.99
N ALA A 45 -5.77 -0.03 -8.13
CA ALA A 45 -6.87 -0.93 -8.46
C ALA A 45 -6.97 -2.11 -7.47
N MET A 46 -5.84 -2.69 -7.10
CA MET A 46 -5.75 -3.72 -6.07
C MET A 46 -6.26 -3.22 -4.71
N CYS A 47 -5.79 -2.05 -4.27
CA CYS A 47 -6.27 -1.42 -3.04
C CYS A 47 -7.78 -1.10 -3.09
N ALA A 48 -8.33 -0.74 -4.26
CA ALA A 48 -9.76 -0.50 -4.43
C ALA A 48 -10.61 -1.77 -4.25
N VAL A 49 -10.15 -2.90 -4.79
CA VAL A 49 -10.79 -4.21 -4.57
C VAL A 49 -10.70 -4.60 -3.10
N ILE A 50 -9.50 -4.54 -2.50
CA ILE A 50 -9.27 -4.90 -1.10
C ILE A 50 -10.11 -4.03 -0.16
N ARG A 51 -10.20 -2.72 -0.43
CA ARG A 51 -11.04 -1.80 0.34
C ARG A 51 -12.48 -2.29 0.40
N LYS A 52 -13.07 -2.67 -0.74
CA LYS A 52 -14.45 -3.14 -0.77
C LYS A 52 -14.64 -4.45 -0.01
N TRP A 53 -13.71 -5.38 -0.13
CA TRP A 53 -13.73 -6.63 0.66
C TRP A 53 -13.70 -6.36 2.16
N LEU A 54 -12.84 -5.44 2.61
CA LEU A 54 -12.70 -5.08 4.02
C LEU A 54 -13.90 -4.26 4.55
N MET A 55 -14.63 -3.57 3.68
CA MET A 55 -15.89 -2.89 4.00
C MET A 55 -17.11 -3.84 3.94
N GLY A 56 -16.90 -5.15 3.77
CA GLY A 56 -17.96 -6.17 3.82
C GLY A 56 -18.59 -6.52 2.47
N GLN A 57 -18.18 -5.88 1.37
CA GLN A 57 -18.67 -6.20 0.02
C GLN A 57 -17.82 -7.34 -0.56
N LYS A 58 -18.22 -8.60 -0.34
CA LYS A 58 -17.44 -9.78 -0.75
C LYS A 58 -17.72 -10.28 -2.18
N ASP A 59 -18.85 -9.88 -2.76
CA ASP A 59 -19.34 -10.34 -4.08
C ASP A 59 -19.03 -9.35 -5.22
N VAL A 60 -17.98 -8.55 -5.04
CA VAL A 60 -17.61 -7.56 -6.05
C VAL A 60 -17.01 -8.24 -7.28
N PRO A 61 -17.41 -7.85 -8.51
CA PRO A 61 -16.77 -8.35 -9.73
C PRO A 61 -15.33 -7.82 -9.81
N ILE A 62 -14.37 -8.64 -9.36
CA ILE A 62 -12.96 -8.29 -9.17
C ILE A 62 -12.38 -7.69 -10.45
N PHE A 63 -12.56 -8.37 -11.58
CA PHE A 63 -12.01 -7.94 -12.86
C PHE A 63 -12.59 -6.61 -13.34
N SER A 64 -13.92 -6.46 -13.30
CA SER A 64 -14.59 -5.24 -13.74
C SER A 64 -14.17 -4.04 -12.90
N LEU A 65 -14.12 -4.20 -11.58
CA LEU A 65 -13.72 -3.13 -10.66
C LEU A 65 -12.25 -2.76 -10.85
N PHE A 66 -11.39 -3.76 -11.00
CA PHE A 66 -9.96 -3.56 -11.22
C PHE A 66 -9.73 -2.79 -12.51
N LEU A 67 -10.33 -3.23 -13.62
CA LEU A 67 -10.17 -2.62 -14.94
C LEU A 67 -10.69 -1.17 -14.99
N ASP A 68 -11.87 -0.93 -14.40
CA ASP A 68 -12.46 0.41 -14.33
C ASP A 68 -11.55 1.36 -13.54
N THR A 69 -11.11 0.93 -12.35
CA THR A 69 -10.21 1.74 -11.51
C THR A 69 -8.88 1.99 -12.20
N TYR A 70 -8.30 0.95 -12.82
CA TYR A 70 -7.02 1.05 -13.53
C TYR A 70 -7.06 2.10 -14.64
N LYS A 71 -8.10 2.08 -15.47
CA LYS A 71 -8.25 3.03 -16.59
C LYS A 71 -8.57 4.45 -16.11
N LYS A 72 -9.50 4.57 -15.17
CA LYS A 72 -9.98 5.87 -14.69
C LYS A 72 -8.91 6.67 -13.96
N GLU A 73 -8.11 5.98 -13.14
CA GLU A 73 -7.14 6.61 -12.27
C GLU A 73 -5.70 6.54 -12.81
N PHE A 74 -5.51 6.01 -14.02
CA PHE A 74 -4.20 5.76 -14.64
C PHE A 74 -3.26 6.96 -14.55
N LEU A 75 -3.71 8.12 -15.02
CA LEU A 75 -2.88 9.32 -15.13
C LEU A 75 -2.55 9.92 -13.76
N LYS A 76 -3.55 9.98 -12.88
CA LYS A 76 -3.43 10.57 -11.53
C LYS A 76 -2.52 9.73 -10.64
N VAL A 77 -2.71 8.41 -10.64
CA VAL A 77 -1.92 7.50 -9.83
C VAL A 77 -0.50 7.38 -10.36
N ASN A 78 -0.30 7.42 -11.68
CA ASN A 78 1.05 7.46 -12.24
C ASN A 78 1.80 8.73 -11.87
N ALA A 79 1.15 9.89 -11.79
CA ALA A 79 1.80 11.10 -11.29
C ALA A 79 2.30 10.93 -9.84
N ILE A 80 1.52 10.30 -8.98
CA ILE A 80 1.94 9.97 -7.60
C ILE A 80 3.09 8.95 -7.64
N GLY A 81 2.93 7.85 -8.37
CA GLY A 81 3.92 6.79 -8.48
C GLY A 81 5.27 7.33 -8.96
N LEU A 82 5.28 8.10 -10.04
CA LEU A 82 6.50 8.72 -10.58
C LEU A 82 7.15 9.69 -9.60
N ALA A 83 6.37 10.48 -8.86
CA ALA A 83 6.91 11.37 -7.83
C ALA A 83 7.60 10.57 -6.71
N PHE A 84 7.00 9.45 -6.27
CA PHE A 84 7.60 8.55 -5.29
C PHE A 84 8.83 7.83 -5.84
N SER A 85 8.84 7.42 -7.12
CA SER A 85 10.00 6.81 -7.76
C SER A 85 11.15 7.80 -7.90
N ALA A 86 10.89 9.04 -8.32
CA ALA A 86 11.89 10.09 -8.42
C ALA A 86 12.49 10.42 -7.05
N LEU A 87 11.67 10.52 -6.01
CA LEU A 87 12.13 10.77 -4.65
C LEU A 87 13.01 9.62 -4.14
N LEU A 88 12.63 8.37 -4.41
CA LEU A 88 13.44 7.19 -4.06
C LEU A 88 14.81 7.20 -4.75
N LEU A 89 14.86 7.56 -6.03
CA LEU A 89 16.11 7.69 -6.78
C LEU A 89 17.02 8.76 -6.16
N ILE A 90 16.47 9.93 -5.82
CA ILE A 90 17.24 11.03 -5.19
C ILE A 90 17.76 10.59 -3.81
N LEU A 91 16.93 9.97 -2.99
CA LEU A 91 17.32 9.48 -1.66
C LEU A 91 18.42 8.42 -1.75
N SER A 92 18.27 7.46 -2.67
CA SER A 92 19.25 6.40 -2.88
C SER A 92 20.59 6.94 -3.40
N ALA A 93 20.56 7.88 -4.36
CA ALA A 93 21.76 8.54 -4.88
C ALA A 93 22.48 9.34 -3.80
N ASN A 94 21.74 10.14 -3.00
CA ASN A 94 22.30 10.89 -1.88
C ASN A 94 22.94 9.97 -0.85
N TYR A 95 22.25 8.89 -0.45
CA TYR A 95 22.80 7.93 0.50
C TYR A 95 24.09 7.29 -0.04
N HIS A 96 24.08 6.85 -1.30
CA HIS A 96 25.25 6.20 -1.90
C HIS A 96 26.45 7.14 -2.01
N TYR A 97 26.25 8.39 -2.41
CA TYR A 97 27.33 9.36 -2.58
C TYR A 97 27.94 9.80 -1.24
N PHE A 98 27.09 10.13 -0.25
CA PHE A 98 27.56 10.71 1.02
C PHE A 98 27.95 9.66 2.06
N SER A 99 27.48 8.41 1.97
CA SER A 99 27.88 7.36 2.92
C SER A 99 29.35 6.93 2.78
N ALA A 100 29.99 7.21 1.64
CA ALA A 100 31.38 6.83 1.39
C ALA A 100 32.42 7.75 2.07
N SER A 101 32.00 8.91 2.59
CA SER A 101 32.90 9.94 3.14
C SER A 101 32.72 10.08 4.65
N THR A 102 33.83 10.30 5.37
CA THR A 102 33.86 10.40 6.84
C THR A 102 33.84 11.83 7.38
N ASN A 103 33.71 12.85 6.51
CA ASN A 103 33.65 14.24 6.96
C ASN A 103 32.31 14.59 7.64
N TRP A 104 32.31 15.64 8.47
CA TRP A 104 31.12 16.02 9.27
C TRP A 104 29.89 16.30 8.39
N LEU A 105 30.10 16.93 7.22
CA LEU A 105 29.04 17.26 6.29
C LEU A 105 28.38 15.99 5.72
N SER A 106 29.18 14.98 5.39
CA SER A 106 28.71 13.69 4.90
C SER A 106 27.92 12.94 5.96
N PHE A 107 28.34 13.01 7.22
CA PHE A 107 27.56 12.47 8.34
C PHE A 107 26.20 13.17 8.49
N ALA A 108 26.17 14.51 8.42
CA ALA A 108 24.94 15.29 8.51
C ALA A 108 23.97 14.98 7.36
N VAL A 109 24.46 14.99 6.11
CA VAL A 109 23.65 14.70 4.91
C VAL A 109 23.13 13.25 4.94
N THR A 110 23.95 12.29 5.33
CA THR A 110 23.54 10.88 5.46
C THR A 110 22.45 10.72 6.51
N SER A 111 22.60 11.38 7.67
CA SER A 111 21.59 11.35 8.74
C SER A 111 20.26 11.98 8.29
N CYS A 112 20.30 13.13 7.60
CA CYS A 112 19.11 13.74 7.01
C CYS A 112 18.47 12.83 5.94
N THR A 113 19.27 12.16 5.12
CA THR A 113 18.79 11.23 4.09
C THR A 113 18.11 10.02 4.71
N LEU A 114 18.65 9.46 5.79
CA LEU A 114 18.02 8.37 6.53
C LEU A 114 16.68 8.78 7.16
N LEU A 115 16.62 9.96 7.77
CA LEU A 115 15.37 10.50 8.29
C LEU A 115 14.33 10.71 7.18
N ALA A 116 14.74 11.29 6.05
CA ALA A 116 13.86 11.46 4.89
C ALA A 116 13.42 10.10 4.30
N GLY A 117 14.28 9.08 4.33
CA GLY A 117 13.94 7.71 3.97
C GLY A 117 12.89 7.08 4.90
N LEU A 118 12.98 7.32 6.21
CA LEU A 118 11.95 6.89 7.16
C LEU A 118 10.59 7.54 6.84
N LEU A 119 10.59 8.86 6.61
CA LEU A 119 9.37 9.58 6.22
C LEU A 119 8.82 9.09 4.88
N TYR A 120 9.69 8.77 3.93
CA TYR A 120 9.31 8.17 2.65
C TYR A 120 8.59 6.84 2.83
N ILE A 121 9.11 5.94 3.66
CA ILE A 121 8.49 4.64 3.95
C ILE A 121 7.10 4.85 4.56
N ILE A 122 6.98 5.72 5.55
CA ILE A 122 5.70 6.05 6.18
C ILE A 122 4.73 6.59 5.14
N ALA A 123 5.15 7.55 4.31
CA ALA A 123 4.31 8.12 3.26
C ALA A 123 3.84 7.05 2.27
N LEU A 124 4.72 6.14 1.85
CA LEU A 124 4.41 5.06 0.90
C LEU A 124 3.37 4.08 1.46
N MET A 125 3.44 3.78 2.76
CA MET A 125 2.48 2.88 3.42
C MET A 125 1.05 3.44 3.43
N TYR A 126 0.90 4.77 3.49
CA TYR A 126 -0.39 5.43 3.59
C TYR A 126 -0.90 5.99 2.25
N VAL A 127 -0.05 6.24 1.26
CA VAL A 127 -0.44 6.95 0.03
C VAL A 127 -1.52 6.21 -0.76
N PHE A 128 -1.37 4.90 -0.98
CA PHE A 128 -2.34 4.11 -1.73
C PHE A 128 -3.66 3.86 -0.97
N PRO A 129 -3.64 3.49 0.33
CA PRO A 129 -4.86 3.43 1.12
C PRO A 129 -5.62 4.76 1.20
N LEU A 130 -4.90 5.88 1.37
CA LEU A 130 -5.50 7.21 1.38
C LEU A 130 -6.10 7.57 0.01
N TYR A 131 -5.37 7.30 -1.08
CA TYR A 131 -5.84 7.56 -2.44
C TYR A 131 -7.18 6.90 -2.76
N VAL A 132 -7.29 5.63 -2.36
CA VAL A 132 -8.48 4.82 -2.67
C VAL A 132 -9.63 5.12 -1.71
N HIS A 133 -9.34 5.59 -0.49
CA HIS A 133 -10.37 5.88 0.51
C HIS A 133 -10.89 7.32 0.42
N TYR A 134 -10.00 8.30 0.27
CA TYR A 134 -10.32 9.73 0.24
C TYR A 134 -10.10 10.33 -1.16
N GLN A 135 -11.05 11.14 -1.62
CA GLN A 135 -10.93 11.87 -2.89
C GLN A 135 -10.26 13.24 -2.66
N LEU A 136 -8.93 13.24 -2.54
CA LEU A 136 -8.14 14.46 -2.31
C LEU A 136 -7.48 14.97 -3.60
N PRO A 137 -7.16 16.28 -3.66
CA PRO A 137 -6.30 16.80 -4.73
C PRO A 137 -4.88 16.22 -4.59
N LEU A 138 -4.23 15.94 -5.73
CA LEU A 138 -2.96 15.21 -5.81
C LEU A 138 -1.86 15.73 -4.86
N ARG A 139 -1.77 17.05 -4.69
CA ARG A 139 -0.77 17.70 -3.84
C ARG A 139 -0.95 17.44 -2.34
N LYS A 140 -2.14 17.02 -1.90
CA LYS A 140 -2.44 16.79 -0.48
C LYS A 140 -2.13 15.36 -0.03
N TYR A 141 -1.93 14.40 -0.93
CA TYR A 141 -1.71 13.00 -0.52
C TYR A 141 -0.43 12.80 0.29
N ILE A 142 0.70 13.37 -0.14
CA ILE A 142 1.98 13.24 0.57
C ILE A 142 1.92 13.85 1.98
N PRO A 143 1.55 15.14 2.16
CA PRO A 143 1.50 15.73 3.50
C PRO A 143 0.45 15.05 4.39
N GLN A 144 -0.68 14.59 3.83
CA GLN A 144 -1.66 13.86 4.63
C GLN A 144 -1.20 12.45 5.00
N ALA A 145 -0.48 11.75 4.13
CA ALA A 145 0.10 10.46 4.46
C ALA A 145 1.08 10.56 5.65
N LEU A 146 1.93 11.59 5.63
CA LEU A 146 2.84 11.87 6.74
C LEU A 146 2.10 12.27 8.01
N LEU A 147 1.07 13.12 7.90
CA LEU A 147 0.25 13.53 9.04
C LEU A 147 -0.45 12.34 9.69
N PHE A 148 -1.08 11.46 8.89
CA PHE A 148 -1.72 10.25 9.42
C PHE A 148 -0.71 9.32 10.10
N GLY A 149 0.46 9.13 9.50
CA GLY A 149 1.54 8.34 10.09
C GLY A 149 2.01 8.89 11.44
N ALA A 150 2.14 10.21 11.56
CA ALA A 150 2.55 10.90 12.78
C ALA A 150 1.45 10.94 13.86
N MET A 151 0.19 11.13 13.47
CA MET A 151 -0.94 11.16 14.40
C MET A 151 -1.24 9.79 15.01
N ARG A 152 -0.85 8.70 14.33
CA ARG A 152 -1.20 7.32 14.74
C ARG A 152 -0.01 6.37 14.70
N PRO A 153 1.01 6.59 15.55
CA PRO A 153 2.23 5.78 15.55
C PRO A 153 1.95 4.29 15.83
N LEU A 154 0.94 3.97 16.65
CA LEU A 154 0.53 2.58 16.89
C LEU A 154 0.02 1.88 15.62
N THR A 155 -0.77 2.58 14.79
CA THR A 155 -1.27 2.02 13.53
C THR A 155 -0.12 1.84 12.55
N THR A 156 0.78 2.83 12.44
CA THR A 156 1.99 2.75 11.62
C THR A 156 2.89 1.59 12.05
N GLY A 157 3.08 1.40 13.36
CA GLY A 157 3.85 0.29 13.93
C GLY A 157 3.24 -1.07 13.60
N CYS A 158 1.92 -1.23 13.71
CA CYS A 158 1.23 -2.46 13.32
C CYS A 158 1.36 -2.74 11.81
N MET A 159 1.30 -1.71 10.96
CA MET A 159 1.55 -1.88 9.53
C MET A 159 2.99 -2.32 9.27
N LEU A 160 3.99 -1.73 9.94
CA LEU A 160 5.40 -2.11 9.80
C LEU A 160 5.62 -3.58 10.20
N ILE A 161 5.07 -3.99 11.35
CA ILE A 161 5.14 -5.38 11.82
C ILE A 161 4.44 -6.32 10.83
N GLY A 162 3.25 -5.94 10.34
CA GLY A 162 2.51 -6.73 9.35
C GLY A 162 3.26 -6.89 8.03
N CYS A 163 3.85 -5.82 7.52
CA CYS A 163 4.70 -5.86 6.32
C CYS A 163 5.96 -6.69 6.57
N GLY A 164 6.58 -6.57 7.74
CA GLY A 164 7.73 -7.39 8.14
C GLY A 164 7.39 -8.88 8.20
N PHE A 165 6.21 -9.23 8.70
CA PHE A 165 5.71 -10.61 8.70
C PHE A 165 5.50 -11.14 7.28
N VAL A 166 4.90 -10.34 6.38
CA VAL A 166 4.76 -10.72 4.97
C VAL A 166 6.14 -10.92 4.33
N LEU A 167 7.10 -10.04 4.58
CA LEU A 167 8.48 -10.19 4.07
C LEU A 167 9.12 -11.49 4.56
N TYR A 168 9.01 -11.80 5.85
CA TYR A 168 9.53 -13.05 6.42
C TYR A 168 8.90 -14.29 5.76
N LEU A 169 7.60 -14.26 5.52
CA LEU A 169 6.86 -15.34 4.89
C LEU A 169 7.27 -15.53 3.42
N LEU A 170 7.44 -14.44 2.67
CA LEU A 170 7.93 -14.46 1.29
C LEU A 170 9.39 -14.88 1.18
N TYR A 171 10.23 -14.56 2.17
CA TYR A 171 11.61 -15.02 2.24
C TYR A 171 11.69 -16.53 2.49
N THR A 172 10.85 -17.05 3.38
CA THR A 172 10.79 -18.48 3.71
C THR A 172 10.21 -19.31 2.56
N LEU A 173 9.23 -18.76 1.84
CA LEU A 173 8.53 -19.42 0.74
C LEU A 173 8.51 -18.51 -0.49
N PRO A 174 9.63 -18.42 -1.24
CA PRO A 174 9.73 -17.53 -2.40
C PRO A 174 8.73 -17.88 -3.51
N GLY A 175 8.25 -19.13 -3.55
CA GLY A 175 7.17 -19.56 -4.44
C GLY A 175 5.87 -18.77 -4.26
N LEU A 176 5.63 -18.12 -3.12
CA LEU A 176 4.42 -17.30 -2.89
C LEU A 176 4.50 -15.91 -3.52
N ILE A 177 5.69 -15.43 -3.89
CA ILE A 177 5.90 -14.09 -4.44
C ILE A 177 5.00 -13.81 -5.66
N PRO A 178 5.02 -14.63 -6.74
CA PRO A 178 4.21 -14.37 -7.92
C PRO A 178 2.71 -14.61 -7.71
N PHE A 179 2.32 -15.36 -6.67
CA PHE A 179 0.90 -15.67 -6.44
C PHE A 179 0.23 -14.73 -5.43
N TYR A 180 0.96 -14.20 -4.45
CA TYR A 180 0.36 -13.48 -3.33
C TYR A 180 1.11 -12.21 -2.89
N GLY A 181 2.36 -11.99 -3.32
CA GLY A 181 3.25 -10.99 -2.74
C GLY A 181 2.64 -9.58 -2.62
N PRO A 182 2.45 -8.86 -3.73
CA PRO A 182 1.85 -7.52 -3.73
C PRO A 182 0.50 -7.44 -3.02
N CYS A 183 -0.36 -8.44 -3.20
CA CYS A 183 -1.69 -8.46 -2.57
C CYS A 183 -1.64 -8.62 -1.05
N LEU A 184 -0.71 -9.40 -0.51
CA LEU A 184 -0.53 -9.54 0.94
C LEU A 184 -0.11 -8.21 1.58
N PHE A 185 0.82 -7.48 0.94
CA PHE A 185 1.15 -6.12 1.38
C PHE A 185 -0.06 -5.20 1.30
N GLY A 186 -0.79 -5.20 0.18
CA GLY A 186 -2.00 -4.42 0.01
C GLY A 186 -3.06 -4.68 1.08
N LEU A 187 -3.24 -5.95 1.47
CA LEU A 187 -4.17 -6.37 2.52
C LEU A 187 -3.77 -5.80 3.88
N VAL A 188 -2.50 -5.97 4.26
CA VAL A 188 -1.98 -5.44 5.53
C VAL A 188 -2.14 -3.93 5.59
N LEU A 189 -1.65 -3.22 4.57
CA LEU A 189 -1.70 -1.76 4.52
C LEU A 189 -3.15 -1.25 4.57
N MET A 190 -4.03 -1.79 3.72
CA MET A 190 -5.41 -1.34 3.67
C MET A 190 -6.18 -1.67 4.97
N PHE A 191 -5.94 -2.84 5.56
CA PHE A 191 -6.61 -3.26 6.80
C PHE A 191 -6.32 -2.33 7.97
N PHE A 192 -5.05 -2.05 8.22
CA PHE A 192 -4.68 -1.13 9.29
C PHE A 192 -5.04 0.31 8.96
N ALA A 193 -4.95 0.72 7.69
CA ALA A 193 -5.32 2.07 7.26
C ALA A 193 -6.82 2.34 7.49
N LEU A 194 -7.68 1.41 7.08
CA LEU A 194 -9.14 1.52 7.27
C LEU A 194 -9.52 1.59 8.75
N ARG A 195 -8.93 0.74 9.59
CA ARG A 195 -9.12 0.81 11.05
C ARG A 195 -8.65 2.16 11.62
N GLY A 196 -7.57 2.69 11.04
CA GLY A 196 -7.11 4.05 11.28
C GLY A 196 -8.21 5.08 10.96
N PHE A 197 -8.69 5.09 9.73
CA PHE A 197 -9.65 6.06 9.22
C PHE A 197 -10.98 6.04 9.97
N GLN A 198 -11.55 4.85 10.21
CA GLN A 198 -12.82 4.69 10.92
C GLN A 198 -12.81 5.33 12.32
N LYS A 199 -11.70 5.20 13.05
CA LYS A 199 -11.58 5.81 14.38
C LYS A 199 -11.45 7.34 14.31
N THR A 200 -10.92 7.90 13.22
CA THR A 200 -10.87 9.36 13.02
C THR A 200 -12.26 9.89 12.67
N GLU A 201 -12.98 9.20 11.79
CA GLU A 201 -14.35 9.56 11.40
C GLU A 201 -15.34 9.47 12.58
N ALA A 202 -15.18 8.47 13.45
CA ALA A 202 -15.99 8.35 14.67
C ALA A 202 -15.73 9.50 15.67
N GLN A 203 -14.49 9.99 15.76
CA GLN A 203 -14.14 11.11 16.63
C GLN A 203 -14.68 12.44 16.10
N HIS A 204 -14.70 12.65 14.79
CA HIS A 204 -15.28 13.86 14.19
C HIS A 204 -16.81 13.90 14.26
N HIS A 205 -17.50 12.76 14.18
CA HIS A 205 -18.96 12.71 14.37
C HIS A 205 -19.41 12.89 15.83
N GLN A 206 -18.52 12.75 16.81
CA GLN A 206 -18.84 12.99 18.23
C GLN A 206 -18.57 14.44 18.67
N ALA A 207 -17.91 15.25 17.84
CA ALA A 207 -17.49 16.61 18.16
C ALA A 207 -18.29 17.69 17.42
N GLY A 208 -19.31 17.33 16.64
CA GLY A 208 -20.24 18.23 15.95
C GLY A 208 -21.67 17.92 16.36
#